data_AF-A0A7S0XTC9-F1
#
_entry.id   AF-A0A7S0XTC9-F1
#
_cell.length_a   1.000
_cell.length_b   1.000
_cell.length_c   1.000
_cell.angle_alpha   90.00
_cell.angle_beta   90.00
_cell.angle_gamma   90.00
#
_symmetry.space_group_name_H-M   'P 1'
#
loop_
_entity.id
_entity.type
_entity.pdbx_description
1 polymer ?
#
loop_
_entity_poly.entity_id
_entity_poly.type
_entity_poly.pdbx_seq_one_letter_code
_entity_poly.pdbx_strand_id
1 'polypeptide(L)'
;KILDDNKCEISELLYPVFVHCFFELVGKQFVPEAKELLHRHRSDHEPEHSDEIELLVSVSDASHLETHSVAKRYLKNTKSRIWLSHDSDKALTEFLHNSRLSLIVRIINQHLDVVIYGATVHDVPPSVRVTHGGK
;
A
#
# COMPACT_ATOMS: atom_id res chain seq x y z
N LYS A 1 14.39 15.78 -8.29
CA LYS A 1 15.05 14.96 -7.25
C LYS A 1 14.14 14.76 -6.04
N ILE A 2 13.93 15.73 -5.14
CA ILE A 2 13.00 15.57 -3.98
C ILE A 2 11.58 15.16 -4.42
N LEU A 3 11.04 15.78 -5.47
CA LEU A 3 9.74 15.42 -6.04
C LEU A 3 9.68 14.01 -6.66
N ASP A 4 10.82 13.46 -7.10
CA ASP A 4 10.88 12.14 -7.73
C ASP A 4 11.05 11.07 -6.65
N ASP A 5 11.88 11.35 -5.64
CA ASP A 5 12.07 10.48 -4.47
C ASP A 5 10.75 10.35 -3.67
N ASN A 6 10.03 11.45 -3.45
CA ASN A 6 8.72 11.42 -2.79
C ASN A 6 7.69 10.61 -3.58
N LYS A 7 7.73 10.65 -4.92
CA LYS A 7 6.84 9.85 -5.76
C LYS A 7 7.15 8.36 -5.64
N CYS A 8 8.42 7.99 -5.58
CA CYS A 8 8.84 6.60 -5.38
C CYS A 8 8.35 6.08 -4.03
N GLU A 9 8.57 6.82 -2.94
CA GLU A 9 8.13 6.42 -1.59
C GLU A 9 6.60 6.28 -1.49
N ILE A 10 5.87 7.25 -2.07
CA ILE A 10 4.41 7.21 -2.06
C ILE A 10 3.88 6.08 -2.95
N SER A 11 4.59 5.72 -4.01
CA SER A 11 4.19 4.61 -4.89
C SER A 11 4.14 3.26 -4.17
N GLU A 12 5.01 3.05 -3.17
CA GLU A 12 5.01 1.83 -2.34
C GLU A 12 3.70 1.64 -1.55
N LEU A 13 2.96 2.72 -1.28
CA LEU A 13 1.66 2.66 -0.59
C LEU A 13 0.53 2.22 -1.52
N LEU A 14 0.65 2.48 -2.81
CA LEU A 14 -0.48 2.39 -3.75
C LEU A 14 -0.99 0.97 -3.86
N TYR A 15 -0.08 -0.01 -4.03
CA TYR A 15 -0.48 -1.40 -4.19
C TYR A 15 -1.13 -1.98 -2.92
N PRO A 16 -0.54 -1.87 -1.71
CA PRO A 16 -1.23 -2.30 -0.48
C PRO A 16 -2.59 -1.64 -0.29
N VAL A 17 -2.71 -0.32 -0.50
CA VAL A 17 -3.99 0.39 -0.39
C VAL A 17 -5.01 -0.14 -1.39
N PHE A 18 -4.60 -0.34 -2.65
CA PHE A 18 -5.42 -0.90 -3.71
C PHE A 18 -5.99 -2.28 -3.34
N VAL A 19 -5.13 -3.19 -2.85
CA VAL A 19 -5.54 -4.54 -2.43
C VAL A 19 -6.52 -4.49 -1.26
N HIS A 20 -6.28 -3.64 -0.26
CA HIS A 20 -7.18 -3.49 0.88
C HIS A 20 -8.53 -2.88 0.48
N CYS A 21 -8.55 -1.88 -0.41
CA CYS A 21 -9.80 -1.35 -0.98
C CYS A 21 -10.60 -2.44 -1.70
N PHE A 22 -9.94 -3.26 -2.53
CA PHE A 22 -10.59 -4.37 -3.23
C PHE A 22 -11.24 -5.36 -2.24
N PHE A 23 -10.48 -5.84 -1.25
CA PHE A 23 -11.01 -6.78 -0.27
C PHE A 23 -12.12 -6.19 0.61
N GLU A 24 -12.05 -4.90 0.95
CA GLU A 24 -13.11 -4.24 1.69
C GLU A 24 -14.42 -4.19 0.90
N LEU A 25 -14.35 -3.91 -0.41
CA LEU A 25 -15.52 -3.93 -1.29
C LEU A 25 -16.11 -5.33 -1.41
N VAL A 26 -15.28 -6.35 -1.67
CA VAL A 26 -15.73 -7.74 -1.77
C VAL A 26 -16.35 -8.22 -0.46
N GLY A 27 -15.71 -7.94 0.69
CA GLY A 27 -16.21 -8.33 2.01
C GLY A 27 -17.54 -7.68 2.38
N LYS A 28 -17.80 -6.46 1.88
CA LYS A 28 -19.08 -5.75 2.02
C LYS A 28 -20.11 -6.09 0.95
N GLN A 29 -19.84 -7.08 0.10
CA GLN A 29 -20.70 -7.53 -1.00
C GLN A 29 -20.88 -6.51 -2.15
N PHE A 30 -19.99 -5.52 -2.26
CA PHE A 30 -19.91 -4.58 -3.39
C PHE A 30 -19.00 -5.15 -4.50
N VAL A 31 -19.34 -6.35 -4.99
CA VAL A 31 -18.54 -7.07 -5.99
C VAL A 31 -18.42 -6.33 -7.33
N PRO A 32 -19.48 -5.70 -7.88
CA PRO A 32 -19.35 -4.92 -9.12
C PRO A 32 -18.33 -3.78 -8.99
N GLU A 33 -18.37 -3.05 -7.88
CA GLU A 33 -17.46 -1.95 -7.59
C GLU A 33 -16.03 -2.44 -7.38
N ALA A 34 -15.85 -3.59 -6.72
CA ALA A 34 -14.54 -4.22 -6.57
C ALA A 34 -13.93 -4.58 -7.93
N LYS A 35 -14.73 -5.13 -8.84
CA LYS A 35 -14.29 -5.48 -10.20
C LYS A 35 -13.95 -4.27 -11.03
N GLU A 36 -14.73 -3.19 -10.92
CA GLU A 36 -14.43 -1.92 -11.60
C GLU A 36 -13.11 -1.31 -11.09
N LEU A 37 -12.90 -1.31 -9.76
CA LEU A 37 -11.65 -0.86 -9.15
C LEU A 37 -10.46 -1.69 -9.66
N LEU A 38 -10.58 -3.01 -9.68
CA LEU A 38 -9.55 -3.92 -10.19
C LEU A 38 -9.28 -3.66 -11.67
N HIS A 39 -10.31 -3.55 -12.50
CA HIS A 39 -10.17 -3.31 -13.93
C HIS A 39 -9.45 -1.99 -14.23
N ARG A 40 -9.78 -0.92 -13.49
CA ARG A 40 -9.25 0.42 -13.73
C ARG A 40 -7.78 0.57 -13.34
N HIS A 41 -7.33 -0.13 -12.30
CA HIS A 41 -6.04 0.14 -11.67
C HIS A 41 -5.05 -1.03 -11.72
N ARG A 42 -5.45 -2.23 -12.17
CA ARG A 42 -4.54 -3.39 -12.24
C ARG A 42 -3.29 -3.12 -13.08
N SER A 43 -3.41 -2.42 -14.21
CA SER A 43 -2.28 -2.16 -15.11
C SER A 43 -1.14 -1.39 -14.45
N ASP A 44 -1.46 -0.55 -13.46
CA ASP A 44 -0.49 0.26 -12.73
C ASP A 44 0.35 -0.58 -11.76
N HIS A 45 -0.10 -1.80 -11.47
CA HIS A 45 0.50 -2.71 -10.48
C HIS A 45 1.02 -4.02 -11.09
N GLU A 46 0.53 -4.41 -12.28
CA GLU A 46 0.96 -5.60 -13.02
C GLU A 46 2.48 -5.72 -13.21
N PRO A 47 3.26 -4.65 -13.45
CA PRO A 47 4.72 -4.77 -13.61
C PRO A 47 5.45 -5.39 -12.42
N GLU A 48 4.93 -5.22 -11.20
CA GLU A 48 5.56 -5.68 -9.95
C GLU A 48 4.74 -6.76 -9.24
N HIS A 49 3.46 -6.90 -9.57
CA HIS A 49 2.50 -7.73 -8.82
C HIS A 49 1.57 -8.58 -9.70
N SER A 50 1.97 -8.91 -10.94
CA SER A 50 1.15 -9.68 -11.90
C SER A 50 0.51 -10.93 -11.30
N ASP A 51 1.29 -11.75 -10.60
CA ASP A 51 0.82 -13.03 -10.04
C ASP A 51 -0.24 -12.82 -8.95
N GLU A 52 -0.07 -11.79 -8.14
CA GLU A 52 -1.02 -11.45 -7.08
C GLU A 52 -2.30 -10.84 -7.68
N ILE A 53 -2.19 -10.06 -8.76
CA ILE A 53 -3.33 -9.48 -9.46
C ILE A 53 -4.20 -10.55 -10.12
N GLU A 54 -3.61 -11.55 -10.76
CA GLU A 54 -4.36 -12.68 -11.31
C GLU A 54 -5.14 -13.43 -10.22
N LEU A 55 -4.57 -13.50 -9.02
CA LEU A 55 -5.24 -14.07 -7.85
C LEU A 55 -6.41 -13.20 -7.39
N LEU A 56 -6.30 -11.87 -7.43
CA LEU A 56 -7.43 -10.96 -7.15
C LEU A 56 -8.55 -11.09 -8.18
N VAL A 57 -8.21 -11.28 -9.46
CA VAL A 57 -9.20 -11.51 -10.53
C VAL A 57 -10.04 -12.76 -10.26
N SER A 58 -9.45 -13.79 -9.65
CA SER A 58 -10.17 -15.02 -9.31
C SER A 58 -11.16 -14.88 -8.14
N VAL A 59 -11.09 -13.80 -7.36
CA VAL A 59 -11.98 -13.56 -6.21
C VAL A 59 -13.34 -13.04 -6.70
N SER A 60 -14.36 -13.91 -6.66
CA SER A 60 -15.72 -13.58 -7.11
C SER A 60 -16.67 -13.09 -6.02
N ASP A 61 -16.40 -13.36 -4.75
CA ASP A 61 -17.32 -13.08 -3.63
C ASP A 61 -16.61 -13.21 -2.26
N ALA A 62 -17.32 -12.83 -1.19
CA ALA A 62 -16.79 -12.83 0.17
C ALA A 62 -16.38 -14.22 0.68
N SER A 63 -17.01 -15.31 0.21
CA SER A 63 -16.66 -16.67 0.66
C SER A 63 -15.28 -17.11 0.16
N HIS A 64 -14.84 -16.57 -0.98
CA HIS A 64 -13.49 -16.79 -1.49
C HIS A 64 -12.40 -16.06 -0.69
N LEU A 65 -12.73 -15.01 0.06
CA LEU A 65 -11.74 -14.31 0.89
C LEU A 65 -11.21 -15.19 2.03
N GLU A 66 -12.03 -16.09 2.57
CA GLU A 66 -11.64 -16.98 3.67
C GLU A 66 -10.83 -18.20 3.20
N THR A 67 -10.91 -18.55 1.92
CA THR A 67 -10.27 -19.74 1.35
C THR A 67 -8.97 -19.40 0.62
N HIS A 68 -8.87 -18.20 0.04
CA HIS A 68 -7.76 -17.80 -0.83
C HIS A 68 -6.47 -17.43 -0.06
N SER A 69 -5.31 -17.91 -0.54
CA SER A 69 -3.99 -17.72 0.10
C SER A 69 -3.54 -16.25 0.14
N VAL A 70 -3.76 -15.49 -0.93
CA VAL A 70 -3.47 -14.04 -1.01
C VAL A 70 -4.33 -13.23 -0.07
N ALA A 71 -5.64 -13.49 -0.04
CA ALA A 71 -6.54 -12.85 0.91
C ALA A 71 -6.08 -13.13 2.34
N LYS A 72 -5.68 -14.37 2.67
CA LYS A 72 -5.10 -14.68 3.98
C LYS A 72 -3.81 -13.89 4.28
N ARG A 73 -2.92 -13.68 3.32
CA ARG A 73 -1.70 -12.89 3.55
C ARG A 73 -2.02 -11.44 3.91
N TYR A 74 -2.93 -10.81 3.18
CA TYR A 74 -3.34 -9.43 3.42
C TYR A 74 -4.29 -9.26 4.62
N LEU A 75 -5.12 -10.26 4.92
CA LEU A 75 -6.09 -10.25 6.02
C LEU A 75 -5.50 -10.71 7.37
N LYS A 76 -4.39 -11.46 7.39
CA LYS A 76 -3.74 -11.95 8.64
C LYS A 76 -2.94 -10.88 9.40
N ASN A 77 -3.25 -9.59 9.23
CA ASN A 77 -2.62 -8.47 9.96
C ASN A 77 -1.09 -8.37 9.83
N THR A 78 -0.48 -8.98 8.79
CA THR A 78 0.94 -8.75 8.51
C THR A 78 1.03 -7.41 7.79
N LYS A 79 1.28 -6.34 8.55
CA LYS A 79 1.34 -4.99 7.99
C LYS A 79 2.53 -4.86 7.06
N SER A 80 2.28 -4.39 5.84
CA SER A 80 3.38 -4.04 4.92
C SER A 80 4.12 -2.84 5.51
N ARG A 81 5.44 -2.97 5.69
CA ARG A 81 6.27 -1.88 6.19
C ARG A 81 6.62 -0.94 5.05
N ILE A 82 6.32 0.34 5.23
CA ILE A 82 6.56 1.41 4.26
C ILE A 82 7.45 2.45 4.90
N TRP A 83 8.44 2.94 4.16
CA TRP A 83 9.36 3.97 4.63
C TRP A 83 9.05 5.28 3.94
N LEU A 84 8.68 6.30 4.71
CA LEU A 84 8.42 7.64 4.18
C LEU A 84 9.41 8.62 4.79
N SER A 85 9.94 9.52 3.97
CA SER A 85 10.59 10.71 4.50
C SER A 85 9.55 11.57 5.24
N HIS A 86 10.01 12.39 6.18
CA HIS A 86 9.16 13.37 6.86
C HIS A 86 8.39 14.28 5.88
N ASP A 87 9.02 14.66 4.76
CA ASP A 87 8.38 15.51 3.76
C ASP A 87 7.32 14.75 2.95
N SER A 88 7.55 13.48 2.61
CA SER A 88 6.56 12.61 1.96
C SER A 88 5.34 12.37 2.85
N ASP A 89 5.55 12.08 4.14
CA ASP A 89 4.47 11.89 5.11
C ASP A 89 3.60 13.14 5.25
N LYS A 90 4.23 14.31 5.39
CA LYS A 90 3.53 15.59 5.48
C LYS A 90 2.69 15.86 4.22
N ALA A 91 3.28 15.72 3.04
CA ALA A 91 2.60 15.95 1.78
C ALA A 91 1.41 14.98 1.57
N LEU A 92 1.61 13.69 1.90
CA LEU A 92 0.56 12.68 1.84
C LEU A 92 -0.58 13.01 2.81
N THR A 93 -0.27 13.33 4.06
CA THR A 93 -1.26 13.64 5.09
C THR A 93 -2.09 14.86 4.72
N GLU A 94 -1.44 15.95 4.27
CA GLU A 94 -2.11 17.16 3.80
C GLU A 94 -3.04 16.85 2.61
N PHE A 95 -2.57 16.07 1.63
CA PHE A 95 -3.36 15.67 0.47
C PHE A 95 -4.59 14.84 0.86
N LEU A 96 -4.42 13.81 1.69
CA LEU A 96 -5.50 12.92 2.12
C LEU A 96 -6.57 13.68 2.91
N HIS A 97 -6.14 14.61 3.78
CA HIS A 97 -7.05 15.45 4.55
C HIS A 97 -7.84 16.42 3.65
N ASN A 98 -7.14 17.18 2.80
CA ASN A 98 -7.76 18.18 1.92
C ASN A 98 -8.71 17.55 0.90
N SER A 99 -8.39 16.34 0.43
CA SER A 99 -9.22 15.56 -0.50
C SER A 99 -10.34 14.78 0.21
N ARG A 100 -10.44 14.87 1.54
CA ARG A 100 -11.44 14.16 2.37
C ARG A 100 -11.43 12.64 2.18
N LEU A 101 -10.25 12.06 1.99
CA LEU A 101 -10.03 10.63 1.72
C LEU A 101 -9.93 9.80 3.01
N SER A 102 -10.92 9.94 3.91
CA SER A 102 -10.89 9.31 5.24
C SER A 102 -10.84 7.78 5.20
N LEU A 103 -11.39 7.15 4.14
CA LEU A 103 -11.29 5.71 3.94
C LEU A 103 -9.83 5.27 3.75
N ILE A 104 -9.07 6.00 2.93
CA ILE A 104 -7.65 5.71 2.65
C ILE A 104 -6.81 5.92 3.90
N VAL A 105 -7.05 7.00 4.64
CA VAL A 105 -6.40 7.25 5.94
C VAL A 105 -6.64 6.07 6.89
N ARG A 106 -7.87 5.58 6.97
CA ARG A 106 -8.21 4.42 7.82
C ARG A 106 -7.48 3.16 7.37
N ILE A 107 -7.44 2.87 6.06
CA ILE A 107 -6.74 1.71 5.49
C ILE A 107 -5.26 1.76 5.84
N ILE A 108 -4.60 2.90 5.62
CA ILE A 108 -3.18 3.10 5.93
C ILE A 108 -2.93 2.80 7.42
N ASN A 109 -3.70 3.43 8.31
CA ASN A 109 -3.51 3.27 9.77
C ASN A 109 -3.76 1.84 10.27
N GLN A 110 -4.75 1.14 9.68
CA GLN A 110 -5.14 -0.20 10.11
C GLN A 110 -4.20 -1.27 9.57
N HIS A 111 -3.72 -1.12 8.33
CA HIS A 111 -3.11 -2.21 7.60
C HIS A 111 -1.62 -2.00 7.24
N LEU A 112 -1.10 -0.78 7.36
CA LEU A 112 0.29 -0.48 7.02
C LEU A 112 1.10 -0.14 8.28
N ASP A 113 2.39 -0.46 8.22
CA ASP A 113 3.39 -0.11 9.21
C ASP A 113 4.27 0.99 8.62
N VAL A 114 3.85 2.24 8.76
CA VAL A 114 4.53 3.40 8.20
C VAL A 114 5.64 3.85 9.15
N VAL A 115 6.88 3.78 8.67
CA VAL A 115 8.06 4.26 9.39
C VAL A 115 8.50 5.58 8.76
N ILE A 116 8.47 6.65 9.57
CA ILE A 116 8.88 7.98 9.13
C ILE A 116 10.36 8.17 9.44
N TYR A 117 11.13 8.64 8.47
CA TYR A 117 12.56 8.87 8.62
C TYR A 117 12.96 10.31 8.28
N GLY A 118 14.12 10.74 8.80
CA GLY A 118 14.64 12.10 8.58
C GLY A 118 13.97 13.20 9.43
N ALA A 119 13.04 12.87 10.32
CA ALA A 119 12.47 13.80 11.30
C ALA A 119 13.46 14.10 12.45
N THR A 120 14.33 13.13 12.78
CA THR A 120 15.48 13.29 13.69
C THR A 120 16.69 12.51 13.16
N VAL A 121 17.91 12.85 13.60
CA VAL A 121 19.20 12.30 13.11
C VAL A 121 19.31 10.76 13.23
N HIS A 122 18.41 10.09 13.95
CA HIS A 122 18.49 8.65 14.24
C HIS A 122 17.65 7.74 13.34
N ASP A 123 16.76 8.28 12.52
CA ASP A 123 15.94 7.47 11.62
C ASP A 123 16.62 7.38 10.25
N VAL A 124 17.55 6.43 10.11
CA VAL A 124 18.29 6.18 8.87
C VAL A 124 17.67 4.98 8.14
N PRO A 125 17.27 5.12 6.86
CA PRO A 125 16.74 4.02 6.06
C PRO A 125 17.76 2.85 5.95
N PRO A 126 17.31 1.59 5.86
CA PRO A 126 18.19 0.43 5.71
C PRO A 126 19.14 0.54 4.51
N SER A 127 18.70 1.21 3.43
CA SER A 127 19.42 1.41 2.17
C SER A 127 20.61 2.36 2.26
N VAL A 128 20.79 3.10 3.35
CA VAL A 128 21.95 3.99 3.56
C VAL A 128 23.11 3.27 4.27
N ARG A 129 22.93 2.02 4.71
CA ARG A 129 24.00 1.20 5.28
C ARG A 129 24.86 0.53 4.20
N VAL A 130 25.42 1.31 3.27
CA VAL A 130 26.49 0.84 2.38
C VAL A 130 27.84 1.24 2.96
N THR A 131 28.46 0.26 3.63
CA THR A 131 29.90 0.06 3.87
C THR A 131 30.83 1.29 3.82
N HIS A 132 31.23 1.80 4.99
CA HIS A 132 32.62 2.26 5.18
C HIS A 132 33.38 1.16 5.91
N GLY A 133 33.76 0.13 5.16
CA GLY A 133 34.85 -0.77 5.52
C GLY A 133 36.10 -0.34 4.78
N GLY A 134 37.18 -0.04 5.50
CA GLY A 134 38.51 0.08 4.92
C GLY A 134 39.34 1.25 5.42
N LYS A 135 39.91 1.10 6.62
CA LYS A 135 41.35 1.32 6.82
C LYS A 135 41.89 0.20 7.71
#